data_AF-A0A3D9CLA9-F1
#
_entry.id   AF-A0A3D9CLA9-F1
#
_cell.length_a   1.000
_cell.length_b   1.000
_cell.length_c   1.000
_cell.angle_alpha   90.00
_cell.angle_beta   90.00
_cell.angle_gamma   90.00
#
_symmetry.space_group_name_H-M   'P 1'
#
loop_
_entity.id
_entity.type
_entity.pdbx_description
1 polymer ?
#
loop_
_entity_poly.entity_id
_entity_poly.type
_entity_poly.pdbx_seq_one_letter_code
_entity_poly.pdbx_strand_id
1 'polypeptide(L)'
;MNDFKDKSIILAVPNHFGLPKVFKKNLEYLGFKVFIVEHDCSQVKLSAEESLIHIYKKAFGNNRTFKAKILAEKKEQPQLFFLDKISQADYALVVRPDLFSKNVLAKIQQKSNYTVAYQWDGMQRFPLAGDTIQYFDRFFVFDKRDTIKYPQTKHIHNFYFDYLPESSEIKQDLFFVGTFMRDRIDELCNLSVLFQEINLKTNINVIYNKEKHIRKYRNFPIHFTKNGMSFEENMKNAKASNIILDFQNSIHKGLSFRVFEAVGFRKKLITNNELVKNYDFYNPNNIFLLNQHNLSEVKDFLNTDYIRSSEEVYHKYSFSNWIQLLFN
;
A
#
# COMPACT_ATOMS: atom_id res chain seq x y z
N MET A 1 12.45 -21.01 -5.58
CA MET A 1 13.11 -19.90 -4.88
C MET A 1 13.09 -20.21 -3.41
N ASN A 2 14.26 -20.45 -2.82
CA ASN A 2 14.45 -20.68 -1.38
C ASN A 2 15.60 -19.77 -0.94
N ASP A 3 15.70 -18.59 -1.55
CA ASP A 3 16.90 -17.76 -1.54
C ASP A 3 17.15 -17.16 -0.13
N PHE A 4 16.11 -17.18 0.71
CA PHE A 4 16.15 -16.74 2.10
C PHE A 4 15.88 -17.87 3.09
N LYS A 5 16.04 -19.13 2.67
CA LYS A 5 15.89 -20.29 3.56
C LYS A 5 16.81 -20.14 4.77
N ASP A 6 16.24 -20.40 5.94
CA ASP A 6 16.90 -20.32 7.25
C ASP A 6 17.33 -18.89 7.66
N LYS A 7 16.97 -17.86 6.88
CA LYS A 7 17.19 -16.46 7.24
C LYS A 7 16.07 -15.94 8.12
N SER A 8 16.42 -14.97 8.97
CA SER A 8 15.49 -14.34 9.90
C SER A 8 15.30 -12.86 9.58
N ILE A 9 14.07 -12.37 9.76
CA ILE A 9 13.73 -10.98 9.47
C ILE A 9 12.86 -10.36 10.58
N ILE A 10 13.25 -9.18 11.04
CA ILE A 10 12.40 -8.30 11.85
C ILE A 10 11.53 -7.48 10.91
N LEU A 11 10.21 -7.60 11.06
CA LEU A 11 9.22 -6.92 10.23
C LEU A 11 8.45 -5.90 11.07
N ALA A 12 8.54 -4.62 10.70
CA ALA A 12 7.76 -3.55 11.30
C ALA A 12 6.92 -2.85 10.20
N VAL A 13 5.62 -3.09 10.18
CA VAL A 13 4.70 -2.59 9.14
C VAL A 13 3.46 -2.04 9.83
N PRO A 14 2.90 -0.89 9.38
CA PRO A 14 1.65 -0.39 9.92
C PRO A 14 0.52 -1.41 9.73
N ASN A 15 -0.29 -1.62 10.77
CA ASN A 15 -1.46 -2.49 10.67
C ASN A 15 -2.63 -1.75 10.01
N HIS A 16 -2.61 -1.71 8.68
CA HIS A 16 -3.75 -1.29 7.86
C HIS A 16 -4.40 -2.54 7.29
N PHE A 17 -5.61 -2.87 7.77
CA PHE A 17 -6.40 -4.00 7.28
C PHE A 17 -5.69 -5.36 7.33
N GLY A 18 -4.85 -5.61 8.34
CA GLY A 18 -4.16 -6.90 8.52
C GLY A 18 -2.91 -7.09 7.67
N LEU A 19 -2.40 -6.02 7.05
CA LEU A 19 -1.22 -6.06 6.18
C LEU A 19 0.04 -6.74 6.79
N PRO A 20 0.39 -6.58 8.08
CA PRO A 20 1.54 -7.29 8.66
C PRO A 20 1.45 -8.81 8.52
N LYS A 21 0.23 -9.37 8.58
CA LYS A 21 0.00 -10.81 8.38
C LYS A 21 0.26 -11.23 6.93
N VAL A 22 -0.09 -10.38 5.96
CA VAL A 22 0.12 -10.64 4.53
C VAL A 22 1.61 -10.60 4.18
N PHE A 23 2.34 -9.58 4.67
CA PHE A 23 3.80 -9.55 4.56
C PHE A 23 4.44 -10.78 5.18
N LYS A 24 4.04 -11.14 6.41
CA LYS A 24 4.56 -12.32 7.10
C LYS A 24 4.36 -13.59 6.27
N LYS A 25 3.15 -13.84 5.77
CA LYS A 25 2.85 -15.02 4.93
C LYS A 25 3.76 -15.09 3.70
N ASN A 26 3.96 -13.98 2.99
CA ASN A 26 4.80 -13.98 1.79
C ASN A 26 6.30 -14.08 2.10
N LEU A 27 6.75 -13.53 3.23
CA LEU A 27 8.14 -13.70 3.70
C LEU A 27 8.39 -15.15 4.16
N GLU A 28 7.46 -15.77 4.87
CA GLU A 28 7.54 -17.19 5.23
C GLU A 28 7.52 -18.08 3.98
N TYR A 29 6.73 -17.72 2.96
CA TYR A 29 6.75 -18.37 1.64
C TYR A 29 8.14 -18.30 0.96
N LEU A 30 8.91 -17.23 1.19
CA LEU A 30 10.29 -17.09 0.72
C LEU A 30 11.33 -17.84 1.58
N GLY A 31 10.91 -18.45 2.69
CA GLY A 31 11.76 -19.21 3.61
C GLY A 31 12.24 -18.46 4.85
N PHE A 32 11.79 -17.22 5.07
CA PHE A 32 12.18 -16.46 6.26
C PHE A 32 11.51 -16.96 7.55
N LYS A 33 12.25 -16.92 8.65
CA LYS A 33 11.69 -16.82 10.00
C LYS A 33 11.35 -15.35 10.31
N VAL A 34 10.06 -15.03 10.48
CA VAL A 34 9.59 -13.65 10.63
C VAL A 34 9.27 -13.29 12.07
N PHE A 35 9.85 -12.19 12.56
CA PHE A 35 9.51 -11.56 13.84
C PHE A 35 8.75 -10.26 13.60
N ILE A 36 7.46 -10.21 13.95
CA ILE A 36 6.65 -8.99 13.77
C ILE A 36 6.78 -8.07 14.98
N VAL A 37 7.26 -6.85 14.75
CA VAL A 37 7.11 -5.73 15.69
C VAL A 37 5.76 -5.09 15.43
N GLU A 38 4.82 -5.28 16.36
CA GLU A 38 3.47 -4.75 16.19
C GLU A 38 3.44 -3.22 16.28
N HIS A 39 2.86 -2.59 15.26
CA HIS A 39 2.53 -1.17 15.31
C HIS A 39 1.25 -0.97 16.13
N ASP A 40 1.37 -0.40 17.33
CA ASP A 40 0.24 -0.15 18.22
C ASP A 40 -0.72 0.92 17.64
N CYS A 41 -1.92 0.49 17.27
CA CYS A 41 -2.98 1.33 16.73
C CYS A 41 -3.93 1.91 17.82
N SER A 42 -3.64 1.71 19.11
CA SER A 42 -4.46 2.21 20.22
C SER A 42 -4.62 3.74 20.21
N GLN A 43 -5.77 4.23 20.67
CA GLN A 43 -6.01 5.66 20.78
C GLN A 43 -5.41 6.21 22.08
N VAL A 44 -4.15 6.66 22.00
CA VAL A 44 -3.48 7.36 23.11
C VAL A 44 -3.74 8.87 23.00
N LYS A 45 -4.14 9.50 24.11
CA LYS A 45 -4.31 10.95 24.18
C LYS A 45 -3.01 11.65 24.59
N LEU A 46 -2.79 12.83 24.04
CA LEU A 46 -1.76 13.73 24.55
C LEU A 46 -2.20 14.26 25.93
N SER A 47 -1.23 14.55 26.81
CA SER A 47 -1.48 15.29 28.03
C SER A 47 -1.90 16.74 27.71
N ALA A 48 -2.40 17.46 28.71
CA ALA A 48 -2.76 18.87 28.54
C ALA A 48 -1.54 19.71 28.08
N GLU A 49 -0.39 19.50 28.71
CA GLU A 49 0.87 20.17 28.37
C GLU A 49 1.34 19.85 26.96
N GLU A 50 1.37 18.57 26.57
CA GLU A 50 1.72 18.14 25.21
C GLU A 50 0.76 18.72 24.17
N SER A 51 -0.52 18.85 24.50
CA SER A 51 -1.52 19.44 23.63
C SER A 51 -1.25 20.95 23.44
N LEU A 52 -0.91 21.67 24.50
CA LEU A 52 -0.51 23.08 24.43
C LEU A 52 0.76 23.26 23.59
N ILE A 53 1.78 22.42 23.82
CA ILE A 53 3.02 22.43 23.03
C ILE A 53 2.72 22.13 21.56
N HIS A 54 1.83 21.18 21.28
CA HIS A 54 1.43 20.86 19.90
C HIS A 54 0.74 22.05 19.22
N ILE A 55 -0.18 22.72 19.92
CA ILE A 55 -0.88 23.90 19.41
C ILE A 55 0.14 25.02 19.14
N TYR A 56 1.04 25.29 20.08
CA TYR A 56 2.08 26.30 19.93
C TYR A 56 2.99 26.00 18.74
N LYS A 57 3.53 24.78 18.65
CA LYS A 57 4.40 24.36 17.54
C LYS A 57 3.69 24.40 16.18
N LYS A 58 2.39 24.09 16.15
CA LYS A 58 1.58 24.17 14.93
C LYS A 58 1.30 25.62 14.52
N ALA A 59 0.96 26.49 15.47
CA ALA A 59 0.56 27.88 15.22
C ALA A 59 1.75 28.80 14.91
N PHE A 60 2.87 28.65 15.62
CA PHE A 60 4.01 29.57 15.54
C PHE A 60 5.25 28.96 14.86
N GLY A 61 5.33 27.64 14.73
CA GLY A 61 6.48 26.95 14.14
C GLY A 61 6.18 26.14 12.87
N ASN A 62 4.93 26.17 12.39
CA ASN A 62 4.40 25.33 11.29
C ASN A 62 4.73 23.82 11.43
N ASN A 63 5.06 23.36 12.64
CA ASN A 63 5.45 21.98 12.91
C ASN A 63 4.20 21.16 13.22
N ARG A 64 3.81 20.32 12.25
CA ARG A 64 2.68 19.40 12.36
C ARG A 64 3.08 17.98 12.78
N THR A 65 4.37 17.73 13.00
CA THR A 65 4.93 16.40 13.24
C THR A 65 5.06 16.05 14.71
N PHE A 66 5.06 17.05 15.61
CA PHE A 66 5.21 16.85 17.05
C PHE A 66 4.26 15.80 17.64
N LYS A 67 2.96 15.88 17.31
CA LYS A 67 1.97 14.91 17.83
C LYS A 67 2.30 13.48 17.40
N ALA A 68 2.68 13.26 16.15
CA ALA A 68 3.01 11.92 15.65
C ALA A 68 4.22 11.35 16.39
N LYS A 69 5.26 12.17 16.62
CA LYS A 69 6.46 11.77 17.37
C LYS A 69 6.15 11.34 18.81
N ILE A 70 5.42 12.17 19.56
CA ILE A 70 5.06 11.86 20.95
C ILE A 70 4.20 10.60 21.04
N LEU A 71 3.27 10.40 20.09
CA LEU A 71 2.45 9.19 20.07
C LEU A 71 3.28 7.93 19.80
N ALA A 72 4.31 8.01 18.95
CA ALA A 72 5.22 6.88 18.73
C ALA A 72 6.02 6.55 20.01
N GLU A 73 6.55 7.57 20.71
CA GLU A 73 7.29 7.41 21.97
C GLU A 73 6.42 6.79 23.07
N LYS A 74 5.15 7.22 23.22
CA LYS A 74 4.25 6.64 24.23
C LYS A 74 3.91 5.16 24.00
N LYS A 75 4.10 4.66 22.79
CA LYS A 75 3.73 3.31 22.36
C LYS A 75 4.93 2.36 22.23
N GLU A 76 6.12 2.84 22.56
CA GLU A 76 7.36 2.12 22.24
C GLU A 76 7.65 0.94 23.18
N GLN A 77 7.18 0.99 24.43
CA GLN A 77 7.60 0.02 25.46
C GLN A 77 7.28 -1.44 25.12
N PRO A 78 6.07 -1.81 24.64
CA PRO A 78 5.80 -3.18 24.22
C PRO A 78 6.69 -3.63 23.05
N GLN A 79 7.03 -2.71 22.15
CA GLN A 79 7.87 -2.98 20.98
C GLN A 79 9.31 -3.24 21.40
N LEU A 80 9.86 -2.41 22.30
CA LEU A 80 11.19 -2.59 22.87
C LEU A 80 11.31 -3.91 23.64
N PHE A 81 10.32 -4.22 24.49
CA PHE A 81 10.29 -5.48 25.24
C PHE A 81 10.23 -6.71 24.32
N PHE A 82 9.49 -6.63 23.21
CA PHE A 82 9.48 -7.69 22.21
C PHE A 82 10.85 -7.83 21.52
N LEU A 83 11.46 -6.72 21.11
CA LEU A 83 12.77 -6.69 20.46
C LEU A 83 13.90 -7.23 21.36
N ASP A 84 13.80 -7.06 22.68
CA ASP A 84 14.78 -7.61 23.64
C ASP A 84 14.82 -9.15 23.65
N LYS A 85 13.71 -9.81 23.29
CA LYS A 85 13.62 -11.27 23.19
C LYS A 85 14.26 -11.84 21.93
N ILE A 86 14.55 -10.98 20.95
CA ILE A 86 15.23 -11.38 19.73
C ILE A 86 16.74 -11.29 20.00
N SER A 87 17.48 -12.37 19.76
CA SER A 87 18.94 -12.36 19.91
C SER A 87 19.58 -11.49 18.82
N GLN A 88 19.45 -11.92 17.57
CA GLN A 88 19.88 -11.24 16.36
C GLN A 88 19.05 -11.76 15.17
N ALA A 89 18.77 -10.90 14.20
CA ALA A 89 18.16 -11.26 12.93
C ALA A 89 19.11 -10.98 11.75
N ASP A 90 18.98 -11.72 10.65
CA ASP A 90 19.74 -11.44 9.44
C ASP A 90 19.33 -10.11 8.82
N TYR A 91 18.03 -9.81 8.81
CA TYR A 91 17.48 -8.64 8.16
C TYR A 91 16.45 -7.90 9.03
N ALA A 92 16.23 -6.62 8.74
CA ALA A 92 15.03 -5.89 9.15
C ALA A 92 14.39 -5.18 7.96
N LEU A 93 13.06 -5.19 7.92
CA LEU A 93 12.25 -4.38 7.02
C LEU A 93 11.28 -3.52 7.83
N VAL A 94 11.42 -2.21 7.70
CA VAL A 94 10.52 -1.22 8.32
C VAL A 94 9.76 -0.46 7.23
N VAL A 95 8.45 -0.66 7.15
CA VAL A 95 7.56 0.11 6.28
C VAL A 95 6.98 1.28 7.09
N ARG A 96 7.02 2.49 6.55
CA ARG A 96 6.65 3.74 7.28
C ARG A 96 7.43 3.91 8.58
N PRO A 97 8.77 4.07 8.50
CA PRO A 97 9.61 4.24 9.69
C PRO A 97 9.22 5.47 10.54
N ASP A 98 8.55 6.46 9.96
CA ASP A 98 8.02 7.63 10.67
C ASP A 98 6.95 7.31 11.74
N LEU A 99 6.40 6.10 11.74
CA LEU A 99 5.41 5.65 12.72
C LEU A 99 6.05 5.06 13.99
N PHE A 100 7.36 4.81 13.97
CA PHE A 100 8.09 4.21 15.08
C PHE A 100 8.97 5.24 15.77
N SER A 101 9.18 5.07 17.08
CA SER A 101 10.05 5.99 17.82
C SER A 101 11.51 5.77 17.44
N LYS A 102 12.35 6.78 17.69
CA LYS A 102 13.79 6.68 17.48
C LYS A 102 14.43 5.53 18.28
N ASN A 103 13.92 5.28 19.49
CA ASN A 103 14.39 4.18 20.34
C ASN A 103 14.09 2.83 19.72
N VAL A 104 12.88 2.65 19.18
CA VAL A 104 12.49 1.41 18.50
C VAL A 104 13.32 1.20 17.24
N LEU A 105 13.50 2.24 16.41
CA LEU A 105 14.30 2.14 15.19
C LEU A 105 15.77 1.81 15.49
N ALA A 106 16.37 2.47 16.48
CA ALA A 106 17.73 2.16 16.93
C ALA A 106 17.84 0.73 17.47
N LYS A 107 16.81 0.25 18.18
CA LYS A 107 16.77 -1.13 18.67
C LYS A 107 16.65 -2.15 17.54
N ILE A 108 15.83 -1.89 16.53
CA ILE A 108 15.73 -2.72 15.32
C ILE A 108 17.08 -2.79 14.62
N GLN A 109 17.76 -1.64 14.46
CA GLN A 109 19.11 -1.56 13.89
C GLN A 109 20.11 -2.39 14.70
N GLN A 110 20.10 -2.29 16.03
CA GLN A 110 20.98 -3.07 16.90
C GLN A 110 20.75 -4.58 16.77
N LYS A 111 19.50 -5.01 16.57
CA LYS A 111 19.07 -6.42 16.57
C LYS A 111 19.12 -7.10 15.20
N SER A 112 19.68 -6.43 14.19
CA SER A 112 19.67 -6.91 12.80
C SER A 112 21.04 -6.72 12.15
N ASN A 113 21.44 -7.66 11.29
CA ASN A 113 22.70 -7.53 10.54
C ASN A 113 22.59 -6.54 9.37
N TYR A 114 21.39 -6.39 8.80
CA TYR A 114 21.14 -5.47 7.69
C TYR A 114 19.72 -4.88 7.76
N THR A 115 19.60 -3.56 7.72
CA THR A 115 18.32 -2.87 7.92
C THR A 115 17.86 -2.08 6.70
N VAL A 116 16.61 -2.30 6.32
CA VAL A 116 15.98 -1.65 5.17
C VAL A 116 14.72 -0.92 5.61
N ALA A 117 14.58 0.32 5.16
CA ALA A 117 13.33 1.07 5.25
C ALA A 117 12.63 1.15 3.88
N TYR A 118 11.30 1.11 3.91
CA TYR A 118 10.46 1.46 2.77
C TYR A 118 9.42 2.51 3.16
N GLN A 119 9.57 3.71 2.62
CA GLN A 119 8.61 4.80 2.76
C GLN A 119 7.64 4.78 1.57
N TRP A 120 6.51 4.10 1.75
CA TRP A 120 5.51 3.87 0.69
C TRP A 120 4.58 5.07 0.41
N ASP A 121 4.75 6.19 1.14
CA ASP A 121 3.98 7.43 1.02
C ASP A 121 4.95 8.57 0.80
N GLY A 122 4.62 9.56 -0.02
CA GLY A 122 5.50 10.70 -0.28
C GLY A 122 5.96 11.44 1.00
N MET A 123 7.26 11.66 1.13
CA MET A 123 7.89 12.33 2.29
C MET A 123 7.53 13.81 2.38
N GLN A 124 7.01 14.42 1.31
CA GLN A 124 6.39 15.75 1.40
C GLN A 124 5.22 15.77 2.40
N ARG A 125 4.41 14.69 2.42
CA ARG A 125 3.28 14.55 3.34
C ARG A 125 3.71 14.01 4.70
N PHE A 126 4.67 13.10 4.72
CA PHE A 126 5.19 12.47 5.94
C PHE A 126 6.68 12.78 6.13
N PRO A 127 7.03 14.03 6.46
CA PRO A 127 8.43 14.48 6.48
C PRO A 127 9.26 13.83 7.59
N LEU A 128 8.63 13.29 8.64
CA LEU A 128 9.32 12.55 9.71
C LEU A 128 10.10 11.35 9.19
N ALA A 129 9.72 10.77 8.05
CA ALA A 129 10.46 9.64 7.47
C ALA A 129 11.91 10.05 7.14
N GLY A 130 12.14 11.31 6.75
CA GLY A 130 13.48 11.85 6.51
C GLY A 130 14.39 11.80 7.74
N ASP A 131 13.83 12.02 8.94
CA ASP A 131 14.57 12.02 10.20
C ASP A 131 15.01 10.61 10.65
N THR A 132 14.54 9.58 9.94
CA THR A 132 14.80 8.16 10.28
C THR A 132 15.86 7.52 9.39
N ILE A 133 16.32 8.20 8.34
CA ILE A 133 17.16 7.59 7.32
C ILE A 133 18.45 6.98 7.89
N GLN A 134 19.04 7.63 8.89
CA GLN A 134 20.29 7.21 9.55
C GLN A 134 20.21 5.85 10.28
N TYR A 135 19.03 5.27 10.48
CA TYR A 135 18.85 3.97 11.14
C TYR A 135 18.91 2.78 10.16
N PHE A 136 19.09 3.03 8.86
CA PHE A 136 18.95 2.04 7.81
C PHE A 136 20.17 1.97 6.89
N ASP A 137 20.61 0.76 6.57
CA ASP A 137 21.63 0.51 5.54
C ASP A 137 21.12 0.92 4.15
N ARG A 138 19.83 0.67 3.89
CA ARG A 138 19.15 1.15 2.67
C ARG A 138 17.80 1.76 2.99
N PHE A 139 17.52 2.87 2.33
CA PHE A 139 16.26 3.57 2.46
C PHE A 139 15.58 3.71 1.11
N PHE A 140 14.41 3.11 0.96
CA PHE A 140 13.64 3.15 -0.27
C PHE A 140 12.43 4.06 -0.16
N VAL A 141 12.11 4.74 -1.26
CA VAL A 141 10.97 5.65 -1.39
C VAL A 141 10.08 5.26 -2.55
N PHE A 142 8.76 5.35 -2.35
CA PHE A 142 7.78 5.13 -3.40
C PHE A 142 7.66 6.32 -4.36
N ASP A 143 7.70 7.55 -3.84
CA ASP A 143 7.61 8.74 -4.68
C ASP A 143 9.01 9.13 -5.16
N LYS A 144 9.27 8.98 -6.46
CA LYS A 144 10.58 9.28 -7.06
C LYS A 144 11.08 10.69 -6.77
N ARG A 145 10.18 11.65 -6.51
CA ARG A 145 10.56 13.04 -6.19
C ARG A 145 11.29 13.15 -4.86
N ASP A 146 11.06 12.22 -3.94
CA ASP A 146 11.70 12.23 -2.62
C ASP A 146 13.22 12.00 -2.74
N THR A 147 13.71 11.32 -3.78
CA THR A 147 15.14 11.10 -4.01
C THR A 147 15.89 12.39 -4.35
N ILE A 148 15.20 13.43 -4.82
CA ILE A 148 15.80 14.74 -5.12
C ILE A 148 16.17 15.45 -3.79
N LYS A 149 15.27 15.38 -2.80
CA LYS A 149 15.47 16.01 -1.50
C LYS A 149 16.34 15.15 -0.57
N TYR A 150 16.25 13.83 -0.71
CA TYR A 150 16.99 12.86 0.08
C TYR A 150 17.82 11.96 -0.86
N PRO A 151 18.97 12.42 -1.35
CA PRO A 151 19.79 11.72 -2.35
C PRO A 151 20.33 10.36 -1.90
N GLN A 152 20.34 10.11 -0.59
CA GLN A 152 20.69 8.81 0.00
C GLN A 152 19.58 7.76 -0.13
N THR A 153 18.38 8.16 -0.56
CA THR A 153 17.24 7.25 -0.77
C THR A 153 17.21 6.72 -2.19
N LYS A 154 16.66 5.51 -2.37
CA LYS A 154 16.48 4.88 -3.68
C LYS A 154 14.99 4.74 -4.00
N HIS A 155 14.59 5.12 -5.21
CA HIS A 155 13.22 4.88 -5.65
C HIS A 155 12.97 3.40 -5.91
N ILE A 156 11.82 2.88 -5.48
CA ILE A 156 11.33 1.54 -5.85
C ILE A 156 9.80 1.58 -6.05
N HIS A 157 9.30 0.76 -6.97
CA HIS A 157 7.87 0.61 -7.19
C HIS A 157 7.19 -0.22 -6.08
N ASN A 158 5.86 -0.19 -6.03
CA ASN A 158 5.07 -1.17 -5.28
C ASN A 158 5.12 -2.55 -5.98
N PHE A 159 4.48 -3.54 -5.39
CA PHE A 159 4.52 -4.93 -5.84
C PHE A 159 3.15 -5.58 -5.69
N TYR A 160 2.99 -6.81 -6.16
CA TYR A 160 1.89 -7.68 -5.75
C TYR A 160 2.42 -8.85 -4.90
N PHE A 161 1.64 -9.27 -3.92
CA PHE A 161 1.96 -10.47 -3.15
C PHE A 161 1.66 -11.72 -3.97
N ASP A 162 2.61 -12.64 -4.00
CA ASP A 162 2.67 -13.79 -4.90
C ASP A 162 2.63 -15.14 -4.16
N TYR A 163 2.42 -15.12 -2.84
CA TYR A 163 2.25 -16.36 -2.04
C TYR A 163 0.89 -17.05 -2.22
N LEU A 164 -0.14 -16.34 -2.70
CA LEU A 164 -1.47 -16.94 -2.89
C LEU A 164 -1.50 -17.78 -4.17
N PRO A 165 -2.03 -19.02 -4.13
CA PRO A 165 -2.20 -19.84 -5.32
C PRO A 165 -3.08 -19.13 -6.35
N GLU A 166 -2.95 -19.49 -7.62
CA GLU A 166 -3.87 -19.00 -8.66
C GLU A 166 -5.34 -19.30 -8.29
N SER A 167 -6.23 -18.35 -8.57
CA SER A 167 -7.67 -18.57 -8.36
C SER A 167 -8.25 -19.26 -9.58
N SER A 168 -8.92 -20.38 -9.39
CA SER A 168 -9.60 -21.10 -10.48
C SER A 168 -11.02 -20.59 -10.75
N GLU A 169 -11.63 -19.87 -9.81
CA GLU A 169 -13.02 -19.41 -9.91
C GLU A 169 -13.09 -17.88 -10.06
N ILE A 170 -13.80 -17.42 -11.09
CA ILE A 170 -14.18 -16.02 -11.26
C ILE A 170 -15.56 -15.80 -10.64
N LYS A 171 -15.65 -14.84 -9.70
CA LYS A 171 -16.86 -14.55 -8.92
C LYS A 171 -17.53 -13.24 -9.31
N GLN A 172 -16.78 -12.33 -9.93
CA GLN A 172 -17.26 -11.03 -10.42
C GLN A 172 -16.50 -10.67 -11.69
N ASP A 173 -17.10 -9.82 -12.52
CA ASP A 173 -16.41 -9.26 -13.67
C ASP A 173 -15.47 -8.15 -13.22
N LEU A 174 -15.97 -7.22 -12.41
CA LEU A 174 -15.21 -6.05 -11.97
C LEU A 174 -15.12 -5.96 -10.45
N PHE A 175 -13.93 -5.66 -9.94
CA PHE A 175 -13.68 -5.46 -8.53
C PHE A 175 -13.07 -4.08 -8.24
N PHE A 176 -13.61 -3.43 -7.21
CA PHE A 176 -13.08 -2.21 -6.63
C PHE A 176 -13.28 -2.22 -5.11
N VAL A 177 -12.26 -1.75 -4.38
CA VAL A 177 -12.42 -1.32 -3.00
C VAL A 177 -11.65 -0.03 -2.78
N GLY A 178 -12.22 0.94 -2.07
CA GLY A 178 -11.55 2.19 -1.77
C GLY A 178 -12.20 2.94 -0.61
N THR A 179 -11.51 3.94 -0.06
CA THR A 179 -12.13 4.89 0.86
C THR A 179 -12.84 5.97 0.07
N PHE A 180 -13.97 6.47 0.58
CA PHE A 180 -14.70 7.59 0.02
C PHE A 180 -13.79 8.81 -0.15
N MET A 181 -13.74 9.32 -1.37
CA MET A 181 -12.90 10.44 -1.76
C MET A 181 -13.72 11.37 -2.67
N ARG A 182 -13.84 12.64 -2.26
CA ARG A 182 -14.73 13.61 -2.92
C ARG A 182 -14.33 13.88 -4.37
N ASP A 183 -13.04 13.84 -4.66
CA ASP A 183 -12.45 14.10 -5.97
C ASP A 183 -12.64 12.95 -6.97
N ARG A 184 -13.16 11.79 -6.53
CA ARG A 184 -13.27 10.58 -7.36
C ARG A 184 -14.64 9.92 -7.36
N ILE A 185 -15.47 10.21 -6.36
CA ILE A 185 -16.74 9.50 -6.18
C ILE A 185 -17.72 9.75 -7.34
N ASP A 186 -17.74 10.95 -7.92
CA ASP A 186 -18.65 11.25 -9.04
C ASP A 186 -18.26 10.44 -10.29
N GLU A 187 -16.96 10.28 -10.56
CA GLU A 187 -16.44 9.44 -11.65
C GLU A 187 -16.76 7.96 -11.42
N LEU A 188 -16.55 7.45 -10.20
CA LEU A 188 -16.90 6.08 -9.82
C LEU A 188 -18.41 5.81 -9.96
N CYS A 189 -19.25 6.77 -9.57
CA CYS A 189 -20.69 6.71 -9.73
C CYS A 189 -21.09 6.56 -11.21
N ASN A 190 -20.55 7.40 -12.10
CA ASN A 190 -20.83 7.31 -13.54
C ASN A 190 -20.38 5.98 -14.14
N LEU A 191 -19.19 5.50 -13.78
CA LEU A 191 -18.69 4.18 -14.17
C LEU A 191 -19.60 3.05 -13.67
N SER A 192 -20.05 3.13 -12.42
CA SER A 192 -20.90 2.10 -11.84
C SER A 192 -22.24 1.95 -12.59
N VAL A 193 -22.82 3.05 -13.06
CA VAL A 193 -24.04 3.04 -13.90
C VAL A 193 -23.73 2.40 -15.25
N LEU A 194 -22.65 2.84 -15.92
CA LEU A 194 -22.23 2.25 -17.19
C LEU A 194 -22.03 0.74 -17.09
N PHE A 195 -21.34 0.27 -16.04
CA PHE A 195 -21.10 -1.15 -15.81
C PHE A 195 -22.41 -1.94 -15.61
N GLN A 196 -23.40 -1.34 -14.94
CA GLN A 196 -24.72 -1.93 -14.78
C GLN A 196 -25.47 -1.99 -16.12
N GLU A 197 -25.42 -0.94 -16.95
CA GLU A 197 -26.07 -0.88 -18.26
C GLU A 197 -25.55 -1.95 -19.24
N ILE A 198 -24.26 -2.30 -19.15
CA ILE A 198 -23.66 -3.37 -19.94
C ILE A 198 -23.68 -4.74 -19.25
N ASN A 199 -24.44 -4.87 -18.14
CA ASN A 199 -24.66 -6.11 -17.39
C ASN A 199 -23.40 -6.75 -16.77
N LEU A 200 -22.39 -5.97 -16.38
CA LEU A 200 -21.26 -6.50 -15.61
C LEU A 200 -21.70 -6.86 -14.19
N LYS A 201 -21.27 -8.03 -13.71
CA LYS A 201 -21.35 -8.39 -12.30
C LYS A 201 -20.25 -7.65 -11.53
N THR A 202 -20.61 -6.53 -10.90
CA THR A 202 -19.65 -5.68 -10.19
C THR A 202 -19.58 -6.00 -8.69
N ASN A 203 -18.39 -5.80 -8.11
CA ASN A 203 -18.14 -5.83 -6.68
C ASN A 203 -17.37 -4.55 -6.29
N ILE A 204 -18.11 -3.45 -6.13
CA ILE A 204 -17.57 -2.10 -5.86
C ILE A 204 -17.87 -1.71 -4.41
N ASN A 205 -16.83 -1.59 -3.59
CA ASN A 205 -16.94 -1.29 -2.17
C ASN A 205 -16.31 0.06 -1.82
N VAL A 206 -17.09 0.96 -1.22
CA VAL A 206 -16.61 2.27 -0.78
C VAL A 206 -16.74 2.41 0.73
N ILE A 207 -15.60 2.50 1.40
CA ILE A 207 -15.50 2.68 2.85
C ILE A 207 -15.74 4.15 3.18
N TYR A 208 -16.68 4.46 4.08
CA TYR A 208 -16.99 5.84 4.46
C TYR A 208 -16.97 6.05 5.97
N ASN A 209 -16.61 7.28 6.37
CA ASN A 209 -16.54 7.66 7.79
C ASN A 209 -17.77 8.43 8.28
N LYS A 210 -18.41 9.23 7.41
CA LYS A 210 -19.52 10.12 7.78
C LYS A 210 -20.65 9.96 6.78
N GLU A 211 -21.85 9.61 7.27
CA GLU A 211 -23.03 9.34 6.44
C GLU A 211 -23.39 10.51 5.52
N LYS A 212 -23.25 11.75 6.01
CA LYS A 212 -23.50 12.97 5.22
C LYS A 212 -22.70 13.05 3.91
N HIS A 213 -21.55 12.37 3.82
CA HIS A 213 -20.73 12.38 2.61
C HIS A 213 -21.29 11.48 1.51
N ILE A 214 -22.02 10.42 1.88
CA ILE A 214 -22.52 9.42 0.94
C ILE A 214 -24.01 9.53 0.63
N ARG A 215 -24.75 10.37 1.37
CA ARG A 215 -26.22 10.47 1.25
C ARG A 215 -26.71 10.64 -0.19
N LYS A 216 -26.05 11.49 -0.98
CA LYS A 216 -26.42 11.74 -2.39
C LYS A 216 -26.03 10.62 -3.36
N TYR A 217 -25.24 9.65 -2.90
CA TYR A 217 -24.69 8.57 -3.74
C TYR A 217 -25.34 7.21 -3.47
N ARG A 218 -26.29 7.12 -2.53
CA ARG A 218 -26.90 5.86 -2.11
C ARG A 218 -27.65 5.10 -3.21
N ASN A 219 -28.09 5.80 -4.26
CA ASN A 219 -28.84 5.22 -5.38
C ASN A 219 -27.93 4.68 -6.49
N PHE A 220 -26.61 4.88 -6.41
CA PHE A 220 -25.68 4.31 -7.38
C PHE A 220 -25.39 2.84 -7.04
N PRO A 221 -25.06 1.99 -8.03
CA PRO A 221 -24.73 0.58 -7.85
C PRO A 221 -23.33 0.41 -7.22
N ILE A 222 -23.17 0.93 -6.00
CA ILE A 222 -21.96 0.94 -5.20
C ILE A 222 -22.32 0.49 -3.78
N HIS A 223 -21.57 -0.46 -3.25
CA HIS A 223 -21.73 -0.88 -1.86
C HIS A 223 -20.96 0.06 -0.93
N PHE A 224 -21.69 0.94 -0.22
CA PHE A 224 -21.11 1.81 0.80
C PHE A 224 -21.12 1.16 2.18
N THR A 225 -19.95 0.99 2.79
CA THR A 225 -19.76 0.32 4.07
C THR A 225 -18.92 1.13 5.05
N LYS A 226 -19.15 0.97 6.36
CA LYS A 226 -18.24 1.50 7.40
C LYS A 226 -17.08 0.55 7.68
N ASN A 227 -17.27 -0.73 7.40
CA ASN A 227 -16.31 -1.77 7.66
C ASN A 227 -15.43 -1.96 6.43
N GLY A 228 -14.12 -1.89 6.61
CA GLY A 228 -13.20 -2.28 5.56
C GLY A 228 -13.06 -3.80 5.45
N MET A 229 -12.47 -4.23 4.35
CA MET A 229 -12.09 -5.60 4.08
C MET A 229 -10.63 -5.81 4.47
N SER A 230 -10.26 -7.01 4.93
CA SER A 230 -8.84 -7.30 5.16
C SER A 230 -8.06 -7.29 3.84
N PHE A 231 -6.75 -7.05 3.92
CA PHE A 231 -5.91 -7.01 2.73
C PHE A 231 -5.90 -8.36 1.99
N GLU A 232 -5.93 -9.47 2.70
CA GLU A 232 -5.98 -10.81 2.10
C GLU A 232 -7.33 -11.09 1.41
N GLU A 233 -8.45 -10.67 2.00
CA GLU A 233 -9.76 -10.75 1.33
C GLU A 233 -9.81 -9.85 0.08
N ASN A 234 -9.19 -8.66 0.14
CA ASN A 234 -9.03 -7.80 -1.03
C ASN A 234 -8.29 -8.53 -2.17
N MET A 235 -7.15 -9.16 -1.86
CA MET A 235 -6.40 -9.94 -2.84
C MET A 235 -7.22 -11.11 -3.40
N LYS A 236 -7.98 -11.83 -2.55
CA LYS A 236 -8.83 -12.94 -3.00
C LYS A 236 -9.93 -12.45 -3.96
N ASN A 237 -10.57 -11.32 -3.67
CA ASN A 237 -11.56 -10.74 -4.56
C ASN A 237 -10.93 -10.19 -5.85
N ALA A 238 -9.75 -9.57 -5.79
CA ALA A 238 -9.01 -9.16 -6.98
C ALA A 238 -8.68 -10.37 -7.88
N LYS A 239 -8.19 -11.48 -7.31
CA LYS A 239 -7.90 -12.71 -8.06
C LYS A 239 -9.15 -13.38 -8.65
N ALA A 240 -10.29 -13.28 -7.95
CA ALA A 240 -11.57 -13.79 -8.41
C ALA A 240 -12.36 -12.81 -9.31
N SER A 241 -11.70 -11.77 -9.83
CA SER A 241 -12.28 -10.82 -10.79
C SER A 241 -11.66 -10.96 -12.18
N ASN A 242 -12.32 -10.46 -13.22
CA ASN A 242 -11.73 -10.30 -14.56
C ASN A 242 -11.01 -8.95 -14.71
N ILE A 243 -11.56 -7.91 -14.07
CA ILE A 243 -11.16 -6.51 -14.19
C ILE A 243 -10.97 -5.91 -12.80
N ILE A 244 -9.87 -5.18 -12.62
CA ILE A 244 -9.62 -4.36 -11.45
C ILE A 244 -9.81 -2.89 -11.85
N LEU A 245 -10.54 -2.15 -11.03
CA LEU A 245 -10.66 -0.70 -11.15
C LEU A 245 -9.68 -0.02 -10.18
N ASP A 246 -9.00 1.03 -10.64
CA ASP A 246 -8.07 1.83 -9.85
C ASP A 246 -8.27 3.32 -10.16
N PHE A 247 -7.98 4.18 -9.18
CA PHE A 247 -7.95 5.62 -9.38
C PHE A 247 -6.71 6.19 -8.73
N GLN A 248 -6.01 7.05 -9.44
CA GLN A 248 -4.87 7.79 -8.95
C GLN A 248 -5.22 8.53 -7.65
N ASN A 249 -4.30 8.48 -6.69
CA ASN A 249 -4.37 9.30 -5.50
C ASN A 249 -3.72 10.66 -5.80
N SER A 250 -4.48 11.74 -5.67
CA SER A 250 -4.01 13.11 -5.94
C SER A 250 -2.87 13.57 -5.00
N ILE A 251 -2.62 12.83 -3.92
CA ILE A 251 -1.70 13.24 -2.85
C ILE A 251 -0.23 12.83 -3.11
N HIS A 252 0.03 11.76 -3.86
CA HIS A 252 1.38 11.27 -4.14
C HIS A 252 1.52 10.82 -5.60
N LYS A 253 2.74 10.81 -6.14
CA LYS A 253 2.99 10.37 -7.51
C LYS A 253 3.58 8.96 -7.53
N GLY A 254 2.80 8.01 -8.02
CA GLY A 254 3.22 6.63 -8.25
C GLY A 254 2.02 5.73 -8.56
N LEU A 255 2.26 4.43 -8.74
CA LEU A 255 1.22 3.43 -9.00
C LEU A 255 0.81 2.71 -7.72
N SER A 256 -0.51 2.54 -7.52
CA SER A 256 -1.04 1.88 -6.33
C SER A 256 -0.76 0.37 -6.36
N PHE A 257 -0.90 -0.31 -5.21
CA PHE A 257 -0.84 -1.78 -5.16
C PHE A 257 -1.82 -2.44 -6.13
N ARG A 258 -3.01 -1.87 -6.38
CA ARG A 258 -4.02 -2.45 -7.28
C ARG A 258 -3.53 -2.57 -8.72
N VAL A 259 -2.68 -1.64 -9.16
CA VAL A 259 -2.09 -1.70 -10.50
C VAL A 259 -1.17 -2.92 -10.62
N PHE A 260 -0.31 -3.13 -9.62
CA PHE A 260 0.57 -4.29 -9.59
C PHE A 260 -0.20 -5.60 -9.34
N GLU A 261 -1.26 -5.58 -8.54
CA GLU A 261 -2.18 -6.71 -8.39
C GLU A 261 -2.84 -7.08 -9.72
N ALA A 262 -3.28 -6.10 -10.53
CA ALA A 262 -3.84 -6.36 -11.84
C ALA A 262 -2.82 -7.03 -12.77
N VAL A 263 -1.57 -6.53 -12.78
CA VAL A 263 -0.48 -7.14 -13.55
C VAL A 263 -0.20 -8.57 -13.06
N GLY A 264 0.09 -8.74 -11.77
CA GLY A 264 0.48 -10.03 -11.20
C GLY A 264 -0.60 -11.09 -11.20
N PHE A 265 -1.88 -10.69 -11.09
CA PHE A 265 -3.02 -11.59 -11.16
C PHE A 265 -3.58 -11.73 -12.58
N ARG A 266 -2.92 -11.15 -13.58
CA ARG A 266 -3.25 -11.25 -15.00
C ARG A 266 -4.67 -10.77 -15.30
N LYS A 267 -5.03 -9.62 -14.75
CA LYS A 267 -6.35 -8.98 -14.87
C LYS A 267 -6.29 -7.77 -15.78
N LYS A 268 -7.41 -7.48 -16.42
CA LYS A 268 -7.58 -6.17 -17.04
C LYS A 268 -7.62 -5.09 -15.97
N LEU A 269 -7.10 -3.91 -16.29
CA LEU A 269 -7.07 -2.75 -15.41
C LEU A 269 -7.80 -1.59 -16.08
N ILE A 270 -8.70 -0.94 -15.35
CA ILE A 270 -9.22 0.38 -15.70
C ILE A 270 -8.63 1.35 -14.69
N THR A 271 -7.89 2.37 -15.14
CA THR A 271 -7.27 3.37 -14.27
C THR A 271 -7.21 4.73 -14.93
N ASN A 272 -7.24 5.81 -14.14
CA ASN A 272 -6.95 7.18 -14.63
C ASN A 272 -5.49 7.61 -14.35
N ASN A 273 -4.63 6.68 -13.88
CA ASN A 273 -3.25 6.99 -13.57
C ASN A 273 -2.36 6.85 -14.81
N GLU A 274 -2.07 7.96 -15.49
CA GLU A 274 -1.29 7.96 -16.74
C GLU A 274 0.13 7.38 -16.60
N LEU A 275 0.66 7.32 -15.37
CA LEU A 275 1.99 6.77 -15.10
C LEU A 275 2.12 5.32 -15.57
N VAL A 276 1.04 4.56 -15.74
CA VAL A 276 1.08 3.19 -16.28
C VAL A 276 1.79 3.12 -17.62
N LYS A 277 1.69 4.15 -18.47
CA LYS A 277 2.35 4.21 -19.79
C LYS A 277 3.88 4.17 -19.70
N ASN A 278 4.45 4.49 -18.55
CA ASN A 278 5.90 4.51 -18.33
C ASN A 278 6.47 3.17 -17.84
N TYR A 279 5.64 2.12 -17.76
CA TYR A 279 6.03 0.80 -17.28
C TYR A 279 5.99 -0.22 -18.43
N ASP A 280 6.89 -1.20 -18.38
CA ASP A 280 7.05 -2.25 -19.39
C ASP A 280 5.87 -3.22 -19.47
N PHE A 281 5.00 -3.26 -18.46
CA PHE A 281 3.75 -4.01 -18.50
C PHE A 281 2.61 -3.31 -19.27
N TYR A 282 2.81 -2.06 -19.74
CA TYR A 282 1.74 -1.33 -20.40
C TYR A 282 1.34 -1.99 -21.72
N ASN A 283 0.06 -2.36 -21.80
CA ASN A 283 -0.56 -2.87 -23.02
C ASN A 283 -2.00 -2.34 -23.08
N PRO A 284 -2.42 -1.66 -24.16
CA PRO A 284 -3.76 -1.08 -24.27
C PRO A 284 -4.90 -2.13 -24.26
N ASN A 285 -4.62 -3.40 -24.59
CA ASN A 285 -5.61 -4.48 -24.47
C ASN A 285 -5.80 -4.95 -23.02
N ASN A 286 -4.83 -4.67 -22.14
CA ASN A 286 -4.88 -5.03 -20.74
C ASN A 286 -5.25 -3.86 -19.84
N ILE A 287 -4.89 -2.64 -20.24
CA ILE A 287 -5.00 -1.44 -19.42
C ILE A 287 -5.73 -0.35 -20.18
N PHE A 288 -6.93 -0.02 -19.70
CA PHE A 288 -7.69 1.13 -20.15
C PHE A 288 -7.32 2.36 -19.33
N LEU A 289 -6.79 3.38 -20.01
CA LEU A 289 -6.51 4.66 -19.39
C LEU A 289 -7.76 5.56 -19.50
N LEU A 290 -8.48 5.67 -18.39
CA LEU A 290 -9.67 6.49 -18.26
C LEU A 290 -9.34 7.98 -18.23
N ASN A 291 -10.12 8.76 -18.96
CA ASN A 291 -10.18 10.21 -18.87
C ASN A 291 -11.64 10.69 -19.01
N GLN A 292 -11.86 12.01 -18.95
CA GLN A 292 -13.19 12.59 -18.97
C GLN A 292 -13.95 12.45 -20.30
N HIS A 293 -13.27 12.03 -21.37
CA HIS A 293 -13.79 12.03 -22.74
C HIS A 293 -13.96 10.64 -23.33
N ASN A 294 -13.43 9.59 -22.72
CA ASN A 294 -13.40 8.24 -23.29
C ASN A 294 -14.22 7.20 -22.52
N LEU A 295 -15.11 7.63 -21.63
CA LEU A 295 -15.95 6.72 -20.85
C LEU A 295 -16.75 5.74 -21.74
N SER A 296 -17.19 6.18 -22.93
CA SER A 296 -17.92 5.35 -23.89
C SER A 296 -17.07 4.21 -24.49
N GLU A 297 -15.75 4.37 -24.55
CA GLU A 297 -14.82 3.39 -25.15
C GLU A 297 -14.53 2.22 -24.20
N VAL A 298 -14.96 2.32 -22.93
CA VAL A 298 -14.79 1.24 -21.94
C VAL A 298 -15.42 -0.06 -22.46
N LYS A 299 -16.57 0.01 -23.15
CA LYS A 299 -17.23 -1.18 -23.70
C LYS A 299 -16.36 -1.89 -24.74
N ASP A 300 -15.70 -1.12 -25.61
CA ASP A 300 -14.83 -1.68 -26.65
C ASP A 300 -13.59 -2.32 -26.02
N PHE A 301 -12.99 -1.66 -25.02
CA PHE A 301 -11.90 -2.22 -24.24
C PHE A 301 -12.27 -3.54 -23.57
N LEU A 302 -13.47 -3.66 -22.99
CA LEU A 302 -13.91 -4.88 -22.33
C LEU A 302 -13.97 -6.07 -23.28
N ASN A 303 -14.28 -5.84 -24.55
CA ASN A 303 -14.37 -6.87 -25.60
C ASN A 303 -13.00 -7.31 -26.18
N THR A 304 -11.91 -6.64 -25.86
CA THR A 304 -10.57 -7.07 -26.30
C THR A 304 -10.09 -8.33 -25.58
N ASP A 305 -9.19 -9.11 -26.16
CA ASP A 305 -8.55 -10.21 -25.43
C ASP A 305 -7.42 -9.71 -24.52
N TYR A 306 -7.25 -10.34 -23.36
CA TYR A 306 -6.10 -10.08 -22.50
C TYR A 306 -4.83 -10.66 -23.13
N ILE A 307 -3.81 -9.82 -23.32
CA ILE A 307 -2.50 -10.22 -23.86
C ILE A 307 -1.54 -10.47 -22.69
N ARG A 308 -1.06 -11.71 -22.52
CA ARG A 308 -0.08 -12.01 -21.47
C ARG A 308 1.23 -11.26 -21.68
N SER A 309 1.77 -10.69 -20.60
CA SER A 309 3.13 -10.15 -20.55
C SER A 309 4.15 -11.29 -20.44
N SER A 310 5.44 -10.99 -20.61
CA SER A 310 6.50 -11.98 -20.37
C SER A 310 6.57 -12.36 -18.89
N GLU A 311 7.07 -13.56 -18.59
CA GLU A 311 7.29 -14.01 -17.21
C GLU A 311 8.30 -13.12 -16.46
N GLU A 312 9.23 -12.48 -17.17
CA GLU A 312 10.14 -11.48 -16.60
C GLU A 312 9.38 -10.28 -16.02
N VAL A 313 8.36 -9.77 -16.74
CA VAL A 313 7.54 -8.65 -16.25
C VAL A 313 6.76 -9.06 -15.00
N TYR A 314 6.15 -10.24 -14.99
CA TYR A 314 5.45 -10.72 -13.80
C TYR A 314 6.41 -10.87 -12.61
N HIS A 315 7.55 -11.53 -12.81
CA HIS A 315 8.57 -11.68 -11.77
C HIS A 315 9.06 -10.32 -11.24
N LYS A 316 9.36 -9.35 -12.12
CA LYS A 316 9.87 -8.03 -11.76
C LYS A 316 9.02 -7.31 -10.71
N TYR A 317 7.69 -7.40 -10.82
CA TYR A 317 6.75 -6.72 -9.93
C TYR A 317 6.22 -7.58 -8.79
N SER A 318 6.69 -8.82 -8.65
CA SER A 318 6.35 -9.70 -7.53
C SER A 318 6.96 -9.21 -6.21
N PHE A 319 6.31 -9.55 -5.09
CA PHE A 319 6.87 -9.34 -3.76
C PHE A 319 8.19 -10.09 -3.59
N SER A 320 8.30 -11.30 -4.14
CA SER A 320 9.53 -12.11 -4.11
C SER A 320 10.74 -11.36 -4.68
N ASN A 321 10.63 -10.82 -5.89
CA ASN A 321 11.69 -10.02 -6.51
C ASN A 321 11.90 -8.69 -5.77
N TRP A 322 10.82 -8.07 -5.28
CA TRP A 322 10.93 -6.83 -4.50
C TRP A 322 11.80 -7.04 -3.25
N ILE A 323 11.60 -8.14 -2.51
CA ILE A 323 12.43 -8.50 -1.35
C ILE A 323 13.90 -8.77 -1.76
N GLN A 324 14.14 -9.43 -2.89
CA GLN A 324 15.50 -9.57 -3.42
C GLN A 324 16.16 -8.22 -3.69
N LEU A 325 15.46 -7.27 -4.32
CA LEU A 325 16.00 -5.92 -4.59
C LEU A 325 16.29 -5.10 -3.32
N LEU A 326 15.60 -5.38 -2.22
CA LEU A 326 15.84 -4.71 -0.95
C LEU A 326 17.13 -5.19 -0.27
N PHE A 327 17.41 -6.49 -0.32
CA PHE A 327 18.44 -7.14 0.50
C PHE A 327 19.67 -7.62 -0.29
N ASN A 328 19.61 -7.62 -1.63
CA ASN A 328 20.74 -7.75 -2.54
C ASN A 328 21.13 -6.38 -3.07
#